data_AF-A0A9P8LCQ2-F1
#
_entry.id   AF-A0A9P8LCQ2-F1
#
_cell.length_a   1.000
_cell.length_b   1.000
_cell.length_c   1.000
_cell.angle_alpha   90.00
_cell.angle_beta   90.00
_cell.angle_gamma   90.00
#
_symmetry.space_group_name_H-M   'P 1'
#
loop_
_entity.id
_entity.type
_entity.pdbx_description
1 polymer ?
#
loop_
_entity_poly.entity_id
_entity_poly.type
_entity_poly.pdbx_seq_one_letter_code
_entity_poly.pdbx_strand_id
1 'polypeptide(L)'
;MQGEFCDGPPTIWPVIGRSREVSASSLSDQYTALLRQRPDIAQSFSKTLTQWEDLAWKWLGECTTKHSNCRYEPKSLPTRVLYVGSESAKPRLYITKREPAKYATLSHCWGGSNSLVTTSSTIEKWKQEIRLKDLPNTFRDAVIITRKLGLRYLWIDSLCIIQDNAEDWAREAARMSEVYENCYVMISADDSSNSQSGCFMAKPTPNQRSFNVDGCPCPDGPTTRIWCRLTNERNDRQGEACHRLWDVDVPDRSPLDNRGWALQERILAPRILHFGRREMAWECAKQLACECQVSSNKTDMQSRFNAQLVNSVSPSAPGYSSEDHAPENRFVWCNIVQEFTRRQLSRDTDRLPAISGLASRMSLKATDEYVCGLWRNKLEHLLLWESADSHTSRRYKQYYAPSWSWASITGPVTYGIQPPIFDDDGKVQFLINKGEAHWEDDSKNYQLLLTILSVECLRSELNPFGPPRSASLTVRGLLAPAKLQSKLSSELPGLPAEPELILENGSADARFNPDVYLETSLGAGLFLLFAEESGGIVLRRASNDSKTYERVGMFACWEEEQLEEWRKLQTEQTVRII
;
A
#
# COMPACT_ATOMS: atom_id res chain seq x y z
N MET A 1 -29.32 -30.01 -57.53
CA MET A 1 -30.29 -28.94 -57.29
C MET A 1 -29.64 -27.90 -56.41
N GLN A 2 -29.92 -26.62 -56.70
CA GLN A 2 -29.38 -25.36 -56.16
C GLN A 2 -29.48 -25.26 -54.62
N GLY A 3 -28.82 -24.33 -53.90
CA GLY A 3 -28.13 -23.07 -54.24
C GLY A 3 -27.06 -22.73 -53.18
N GLU A 4 -26.06 -21.91 -53.49
CA GLU A 4 -25.98 -20.42 -53.51
C GLU A 4 -25.15 -19.90 -52.33
N PHE A 5 -24.15 -19.09 -52.67
CA PHE A 5 -23.16 -18.44 -51.80
C PHE A 5 -23.75 -17.26 -51.00
N CYS A 6 -23.20 -16.97 -49.82
CA CYS A 6 -23.06 -15.61 -49.27
C CYS A 6 -21.87 -15.51 -48.30
N ASP A 7 -21.05 -14.47 -48.48
CA ASP A 7 -19.86 -14.07 -47.73
C ASP A 7 -20.14 -13.56 -46.28
N GLY A 8 -19.18 -13.77 -45.37
CA GLY A 8 -19.11 -13.18 -44.01
C GLY A 8 -17.86 -13.62 -43.21
N PRO A 9 -17.34 -12.82 -42.25
CA PRO A 9 -15.90 -12.61 -41.93
C PRO A 9 -15.16 -13.76 -41.22
N PRO A 10 -13.80 -13.73 -41.16
CA PRO A 10 -12.98 -14.84 -40.68
C PRO A 10 -13.28 -15.21 -39.23
N THR A 11 -13.63 -16.47 -39.05
CA THR A 11 -13.87 -17.10 -37.75
C THR A 11 -12.58 -17.17 -36.94
N ILE A 12 -12.66 -16.53 -35.78
CA ILE A 12 -11.74 -16.54 -34.64
C ILE A 12 -11.33 -17.97 -34.26
N TRP A 13 -10.02 -18.25 -34.17
CA TRP A 13 -9.44 -19.42 -33.48
C TRP A 13 -8.03 -19.10 -32.97
N PRO A 14 -7.55 -19.71 -31.86
CA PRO A 14 -8.19 -19.82 -30.55
C PRO A 14 -7.31 -19.22 -29.44
N VAL A 15 -7.95 -19.03 -28.29
CA VAL A 15 -7.39 -18.73 -26.97
C VAL A 15 -6.09 -19.50 -26.72
N ILE A 16 -4.99 -18.79 -26.46
CA ILE A 16 -3.76 -19.37 -25.93
C ILE A 16 -4.12 -20.02 -24.58
N GLY A 17 -4.05 -21.35 -24.55
CA GLY A 17 -4.58 -22.19 -23.50
C GLY A 17 -3.92 -21.96 -22.14
N ARG A 18 -4.69 -22.23 -21.08
CA ARG A 18 -4.31 -22.15 -19.66
C ARG A 18 -2.91 -22.71 -19.40
N SER A 19 -2.09 -21.98 -18.64
CA SER A 19 -0.87 -22.50 -18.04
C SER A 19 -1.20 -23.73 -17.18
N ARG A 20 -0.49 -24.84 -17.37
CA ARG A 20 -0.48 -25.97 -16.43
C ARG A 20 0.89 -26.05 -15.77
N GLU A 21 0.89 -26.13 -14.45
CA GLU A 21 2.07 -26.47 -13.66
C GLU A 21 2.31 -27.97 -13.84
N VAL A 22 3.50 -28.36 -14.29
CA VAL A 22 3.87 -29.76 -14.53
C VAL A 22 5.06 -30.03 -13.65
N SER A 23 4.91 -30.88 -12.63
CA SER A 23 6.00 -31.23 -11.73
C SER A 23 7.11 -31.95 -12.51
N ALA A 24 8.37 -31.67 -12.18
CA ALA A 24 9.52 -32.31 -12.83
C ALA A 24 9.48 -33.86 -12.75
N SER A 25 8.74 -34.42 -11.79
CA SER A 25 8.50 -35.86 -11.62
C SER A 25 7.53 -36.48 -12.64
N SER A 26 6.82 -35.66 -13.44
CA SER A 26 5.79 -36.11 -14.40
C SER A 26 6.19 -35.92 -15.88
N LEU A 27 7.36 -35.33 -16.14
CA LEU A 27 7.92 -35.20 -17.48
C LEU A 27 8.68 -36.46 -17.85
N SER A 28 8.35 -37.09 -18.98
CA SER A 28 9.14 -38.22 -19.49
C SER A 28 10.58 -37.76 -19.78
N ASP A 29 11.55 -38.67 -19.61
CA ASP A 29 12.99 -38.42 -19.77
C ASP A 29 13.37 -37.74 -21.10
N GLN A 30 12.51 -37.81 -22.12
CA GLN A 30 12.71 -37.17 -23.43
C GLN A 30 12.58 -35.63 -23.39
N TYR A 31 11.72 -35.05 -22.55
CA TYR A 31 11.53 -33.59 -22.48
C TYR A 31 12.69 -32.89 -21.77
N THR A 32 13.21 -33.50 -20.71
CA THR A 32 14.36 -33.00 -19.94
C THR A 32 15.66 -33.06 -20.76
N ALA A 33 15.78 -34.02 -21.69
CA ALA A 33 16.92 -34.13 -22.60
C ALA A 33 16.92 -33.03 -23.69
N LEU A 34 15.75 -32.65 -24.21
CA LEU A 34 15.59 -31.60 -25.24
C LEU A 34 16.02 -30.21 -24.74
N LEU A 35 15.73 -29.89 -23.47
CA LEU A 35 16.11 -28.62 -22.84
C LEU A 35 17.62 -28.48 -22.59
N ARG A 36 18.37 -29.60 -22.51
CA ARG A 36 19.82 -29.59 -22.30
C ARG A 36 20.65 -29.46 -23.58
N GLN A 37 20.05 -29.65 -24.76
CA GLN A 37 20.78 -29.79 -26.03
C GLN A 37 20.79 -28.54 -26.95
N ARG A 38 20.21 -27.39 -26.56
CA ARG A 38 20.09 -26.22 -27.46
C ARG A 38 20.68 -24.91 -26.88
N PRO A 39 22.01 -24.70 -26.94
CA PRO A 39 22.67 -23.46 -26.52
C PRO A 39 22.42 -22.27 -27.48
N ASP A 40 21.87 -22.54 -28.66
CA ASP A 40 21.62 -21.60 -29.77
C ASP A 40 20.45 -20.64 -29.54
N ILE A 41 19.60 -20.91 -28.54
CA ILE A 41 18.45 -20.05 -28.22
C ILE A 41 18.89 -18.69 -27.67
N ALA A 42 20.12 -18.54 -27.16
CA ALA A 42 20.60 -17.28 -26.58
C ALA A 42 20.85 -16.13 -27.59
N GLN A 43 21.00 -16.39 -28.89
CA GLN A 43 21.46 -15.38 -29.87
C GLN A 43 20.36 -14.71 -30.71
N SER A 44 19.10 -15.13 -30.63
CA SER A 44 18.03 -14.61 -31.51
C SER A 44 17.23 -13.41 -30.94
N PHE A 45 17.44 -13.03 -29.68
CA PHE A 45 16.52 -12.15 -28.95
C PHE A 45 16.68 -10.63 -29.15
N SER A 46 17.35 -10.19 -30.22
CA SER A 46 17.61 -8.76 -30.48
C SER A 46 16.43 -7.96 -31.08
N LYS A 47 15.20 -8.50 -31.14
CA LYS A 47 14.03 -7.78 -31.68
C LYS A 47 12.78 -7.94 -30.80
N THR A 48 12.85 -7.52 -29.54
CA THR A 48 11.70 -7.53 -28.61
C THR A 48 11.16 -6.10 -28.43
N LEU A 49 10.58 -5.53 -29.48
CA LEU A 49 9.90 -4.23 -29.43
C LEU A 49 8.38 -4.35 -29.69
N THR A 50 7.85 -5.56 -29.88
CA THR A 50 6.44 -5.77 -30.30
C THR A 50 5.59 -6.63 -29.36
N GLN A 51 6.16 -7.38 -28.40
CA GLN A 51 5.37 -8.36 -27.63
C GLN A 51 4.63 -7.80 -26.41
N TRP A 52 5.21 -6.82 -25.70
CA TRP A 52 4.57 -6.25 -24.51
C TRP A 52 3.43 -5.28 -24.87
N GLU A 53 3.56 -4.58 -26.00
CA GLU A 53 2.57 -3.60 -26.49
C GLU A 53 1.23 -4.27 -26.75
N ASP A 54 1.23 -5.40 -27.47
CA ASP A 54 0.02 -6.16 -27.78
C ASP A 54 -0.71 -6.63 -26.51
N LEU A 55 0.06 -7.07 -25.51
CA LEU A 55 -0.50 -7.55 -24.25
C LEU A 55 -1.06 -6.39 -23.41
N ALA A 56 -0.35 -5.27 -23.33
CA ALA A 56 -0.83 -4.06 -22.66
C ALA A 56 -2.11 -3.54 -23.32
N TRP A 57 -2.18 -3.51 -24.65
CA TRP A 57 -3.39 -3.15 -25.39
C TRP A 57 -4.54 -4.12 -25.15
N LYS A 58 -4.26 -5.42 -25.09
CA LYS A 58 -5.27 -6.44 -24.76
C LYS A 58 -5.87 -6.19 -23.38
N TRP A 59 -5.04 -6.05 -22.34
CA TRP A 59 -5.52 -5.82 -20.98
C TRP A 59 -6.27 -4.50 -20.83
N LEU A 60 -5.75 -3.44 -21.43
CA LEU A 60 -6.39 -2.12 -21.43
C LEU A 60 -7.74 -2.16 -22.16
N GLY A 61 -7.81 -2.84 -23.30
CA GLY A 61 -9.02 -3.05 -24.07
C GLY A 61 -10.06 -3.86 -23.30
N GLU A 62 -9.67 -5.01 -22.75
CA GLU A 62 -10.53 -5.85 -21.91
C GLU A 62 -11.07 -5.06 -20.71
N CYS A 63 -10.20 -4.35 -20.01
CA CYS A 63 -10.59 -3.56 -18.85
C CYS A 63 -11.58 -2.44 -19.19
N THR A 64 -11.32 -1.67 -20.23
CA THR A 64 -12.15 -0.50 -20.57
C THR A 64 -13.45 -0.85 -21.30
N THR A 65 -13.56 -2.04 -21.88
CA THR A 65 -14.75 -2.46 -22.65
C THR A 65 -15.60 -3.53 -21.95
N LYS A 66 -15.00 -4.40 -21.14
CA LYS A 66 -15.70 -5.54 -20.51
C LYS A 66 -15.96 -5.35 -19.01
N HIS A 67 -15.16 -4.56 -18.30
CA HIS A 67 -15.32 -4.38 -16.85
C HIS A 67 -16.24 -3.20 -16.55
N SER A 68 -17.44 -3.48 -16.02
CA SER A 68 -18.43 -2.45 -15.64
C SER A 68 -17.86 -1.40 -14.69
N ASN A 69 -17.04 -1.83 -13.71
CA ASN A 69 -16.48 -0.97 -12.67
C ASN A 69 -15.19 -0.25 -13.11
N CYS A 70 -14.72 -0.48 -14.35
CA CYS A 70 -13.51 0.16 -14.89
C CYS A 70 -13.79 1.12 -16.05
N ARG A 71 -15.07 1.44 -16.31
CA ARG A 71 -15.44 2.45 -17.31
C ARG A 71 -14.74 3.77 -16.98
N TYR A 72 -14.15 4.39 -17.99
CA TYR A 72 -13.37 5.62 -17.81
C TYR A 72 -13.89 6.73 -18.72
N GLU A 73 -14.03 7.91 -18.14
CA GLU A 73 -14.28 9.15 -18.87
C GLU A 73 -13.12 10.12 -18.62
N PRO A 74 -12.61 10.79 -19.66
CA PRO A 74 -11.55 11.78 -19.49
C PRO A 74 -11.93 12.85 -18.45
N LYS A 75 -11.09 12.99 -17.43
CA LYS A 75 -11.20 14.03 -16.41
C LYS A 75 -10.23 15.17 -16.70
N SER A 76 -10.35 16.25 -15.94
CA SER A 76 -9.48 17.42 -16.04
C SER A 76 -8.02 17.03 -15.84
N LEU A 77 -7.15 17.53 -16.70
CA LEU A 77 -5.72 17.33 -16.53
C LEU A 77 -5.21 17.93 -15.19
N PRO A 78 -4.10 17.41 -14.64
CA PRO A 78 -3.34 18.07 -13.58
C PRO A 78 -2.91 19.50 -13.95
N THR A 79 -2.50 20.32 -12.98
CA THR A 79 -2.02 21.70 -13.23
C THR A 79 -0.93 21.74 -14.30
N ARG A 80 -0.04 20.74 -14.27
CA ARG A 80 1.07 20.56 -15.20
C ARG A 80 1.16 19.10 -15.60
N VAL A 81 1.45 18.85 -16.87
CA VAL A 81 1.76 17.52 -17.41
C VAL A 81 2.92 17.62 -18.39
N LEU A 82 3.63 16.53 -18.63
CA LEU A 82 4.51 16.40 -19.77
C LEU A 82 3.67 16.11 -21.02
N TYR A 83 3.68 17.05 -21.98
CA TYR A 83 3.19 16.77 -23.32
C TYR A 83 4.25 15.94 -24.05
N VAL A 84 3.93 14.69 -24.34
CA VAL A 84 4.82 13.77 -25.07
C VAL A 84 4.46 13.67 -26.55
N GLY A 85 3.25 14.09 -26.96
CA GLY A 85 2.81 14.08 -28.35
C GLY A 85 2.90 12.69 -29.02
N SER A 86 3.05 12.67 -30.35
CA SER A 86 3.32 11.45 -31.12
C SER A 86 4.81 11.08 -31.10
N GLU A 87 5.20 10.02 -31.82
CA GLU A 87 6.55 9.47 -31.83
C GLU A 87 7.66 10.49 -32.16
N SER A 88 7.38 11.44 -33.07
CA SER A 88 8.32 12.49 -33.49
C SER A 88 8.25 13.78 -32.68
N ALA A 89 7.25 13.93 -31.80
CA ALA A 89 7.10 15.15 -31.02
C ALA A 89 8.25 15.30 -30.00
N LYS A 90 8.59 16.54 -29.67
CA LYS A 90 9.56 16.84 -28.62
C LYS A 90 8.82 16.96 -27.28
N PRO A 91 9.17 16.15 -26.26
CA PRO A 91 8.55 16.27 -24.95
C PRO A 91 8.74 17.67 -24.37
N ARG A 92 7.72 18.20 -23.69
CA ARG A 92 7.80 19.49 -22.98
C ARG A 92 6.82 19.54 -21.83
N LEU A 93 7.15 20.30 -20.79
CA LEU A 93 6.23 20.62 -19.72
C LEU A 93 5.10 21.51 -20.25
N TYR A 94 3.87 21.18 -19.96
CA TYR A 94 2.69 21.89 -20.41
C TYR A 94 1.85 22.29 -19.19
N ILE A 95 1.64 23.61 -19.03
CA ILE A 95 0.69 24.15 -18.05
C ILE A 95 -0.69 24.05 -18.67
N THR A 96 -1.57 23.29 -18.02
CA THR A 96 -2.89 22.97 -18.57
C THR A 96 -3.88 24.07 -18.23
N LYS A 97 -5.00 24.09 -18.94
CA LYS A 97 -6.19 24.85 -18.57
C LYS A 97 -7.18 23.98 -17.80
N ARG A 98 -6.71 22.87 -17.23
CA ARG A 98 -7.53 21.80 -16.63
C ARG A 98 -8.51 21.19 -17.63
N GLU A 99 -8.17 21.19 -18.92
CA GLU A 99 -9.00 20.61 -19.97
C GLU A 99 -9.12 19.08 -19.80
N PRO A 100 -10.26 18.46 -20.18
CA PRO A 100 -10.40 17.01 -20.08
C PRO A 100 -9.53 16.25 -21.09
N ALA A 101 -8.71 15.31 -20.64
CA ALA A 101 -7.94 14.44 -21.52
C ALA A 101 -7.51 13.12 -20.85
N LYS A 102 -7.15 12.11 -21.66
CA LYS A 102 -6.48 10.90 -21.16
C LYS A 102 -4.99 11.20 -20.94
N TYR A 103 -4.46 10.80 -19.79
CA TYR A 103 -3.04 10.91 -19.46
C TYR A 103 -2.58 9.68 -18.67
N ALA A 104 -1.28 9.39 -18.75
CA ALA A 104 -0.65 8.41 -17.89
C ALA A 104 0.01 9.09 -16.67
N THR A 105 0.19 8.36 -15.58
CA THR A 105 1.07 8.74 -14.47
C THR A 105 2.26 7.77 -14.40
N LEU A 106 3.39 8.21 -13.87
CA LEU A 106 4.54 7.34 -13.59
C LEU A 106 4.77 7.24 -12.08
N SER A 107 4.67 6.03 -11.54
CA SER A 107 5.17 5.70 -10.20
C SER A 107 6.57 5.10 -10.32
N HIS A 108 7.54 5.66 -9.60
CA HIS A 108 8.96 5.28 -9.71
C HIS A 108 9.77 5.69 -8.48
N CYS A 109 10.95 5.11 -8.28
CA CYS A 109 11.90 5.59 -7.27
C CYS A 109 12.75 6.74 -7.80
N TRP A 110 12.87 7.80 -7.02
CA TRP A 110 13.65 8.98 -7.40
C TRP A 110 15.17 8.80 -7.35
N GLY A 111 15.68 7.79 -6.63
CA GLY A 111 17.05 7.71 -6.08
C GLY A 111 18.24 8.06 -7.01
N GLY A 112 19.44 8.15 -6.42
CA GLY A 112 20.67 8.52 -7.14
C GLY A 112 20.95 10.04 -7.16
N SER A 113 22.11 10.44 -7.69
CA SER A 113 22.63 11.82 -7.58
C SER A 113 22.15 12.79 -8.67
N ASN A 114 21.38 12.34 -9.66
CA ASN A 114 21.06 13.09 -10.89
C ASN A 114 19.58 12.97 -11.31
N SER A 115 18.64 13.21 -10.39
CA SER A 115 17.21 13.20 -10.72
C SER A 115 16.84 14.48 -11.47
N LEU A 116 16.25 14.33 -12.67
CA LEU A 116 15.78 15.47 -13.46
C LEU A 116 14.52 16.05 -12.82
N VAL A 117 14.62 17.26 -12.29
CA VAL A 117 13.53 17.93 -11.56
C VAL A 117 13.15 19.28 -12.18
N THR A 118 11.92 19.71 -11.92
CA THR A 118 11.49 21.09 -12.19
C THR A 118 11.71 21.96 -10.97
N THR A 119 12.37 23.08 -11.20
CA THR A 119 12.63 24.16 -10.23
C THR A 119 12.13 25.48 -10.80
N SER A 120 12.06 26.50 -9.97
CA SER A 120 11.67 27.85 -10.37
C SER A 120 12.56 28.41 -11.48
N SER A 121 13.84 28.00 -11.52
CA SER A 121 14.81 28.39 -12.55
C SER A 121 14.75 27.55 -13.84
N THR A 122 14.21 26.34 -13.80
CA THR A 122 14.22 25.40 -14.94
C THR A 122 12.86 25.27 -15.64
N ILE A 123 11.78 25.74 -15.03
CA ILE A 123 10.41 25.59 -15.56
C ILE A 123 10.23 26.17 -16.97
N GLU A 124 10.75 27.38 -17.25
CA GLU A 124 10.62 28.00 -18.58
C GLU A 124 11.38 27.24 -19.66
N LYS A 125 12.53 26.64 -19.30
CA LYS A 125 13.29 25.76 -20.18
C LYS A 125 12.49 24.48 -20.50
N TRP A 126 11.89 23.85 -19.48
CA TRP A 126 11.10 22.64 -19.64
C TRP A 126 9.82 22.86 -20.43
N LYS A 127 9.23 24.06 -20.41
CA LYS A 127 8.10 24.44 -21.27
C LYS A 127 8.43 24.45 -22.76
N GLN A 128 9.68 24.69 -23.13
CA GLN A 128 10.11 24.72 -24.53
C GLN A 128 10.36 23.32 -25.06
N GLU A 129 11.29 22.60 -24.44
CA GLU A 129 11.70 21.25 -24.85
C GLU A 129 12.47 20.55 -23.71
N ILE A 130 12.19 19.27 -23.53
CA ILE A 130 13.01 18.32 -22.78
C ILE A 130 13.48 17.26 -23.78
N ARG A 131 14.78 17.30 -24.10
CA ARG A 131 15.33 16.37 -25.10
C ARG A 131 15.26 14.95 -24.55
N LEU A 132 14.72 14.01 -25.33
CA LEU A 132 14.59 12.59 -24.93
C LEU A 132 15.90 11.95 -24.45
N LYS A 133 17.04 12.38 -25.03
CA LYS A 133 18.37 11.90 -24.64
C LYS A 133 18.82 12.39 -23.25
N ASP A 134 18.29 13.53 -22.80
CA ASP A 134 18.62 14.15 -21.51
C ASP A 134 17.70 13.60 -20.39
N LEU A 135 16.63 12.87 -20.75
CA LEU A 135 15.78 12.19 -19.78
C LEU A 135 16.52 10.99 -19.14
N PRO A 136 16.38 10.80 -17.82
CA PRO A 136 16.70 9.54 -17.16
C PRO A 136 16.01 8.35 -17.85
N ASN A 137 16.62 7.16 -17.80
CA ASN A 137 16.11 6.00 -18.53
C ASN A 137 14.66 5.67 -18.18
N THR A 138 14.28 5.71 -16.89
CA THR A 138 12.90 5.43 -16.45
C THR A 138 11.91 6.45 -17.03
N PHE A 139 12.32 7.71 -17.16
CA PHE A 139 11.46 8.76 -17.73
C PHE A 139 11.35 8.62 -19.24
N ARG A 140 12.45 8.26 -19.90
CA ARG A 140 12.46 7.98 -21.34
C ARG A 140 11.55 6.81 -21.67
N ASP A 141 11.65 5.73 -20.91
CA ASP A 141 10.80 4.54 -21.07
C ASP A 141 9.34 4.90 -20.83
N ALA A 142 9.02 5.66 -19.77
CA ALA A 142 7.66 6.11 -19.50
C ALA A 142 7.09 6.98 -20.65
N VAL A 143 7.90 7.85 -21.27
CA VAL A 143 7.50 8.61 -22.47
C VAL A 143 7.20 7.68 -23.65
N ILE A 144 8.04 6.68 -23.89
CA ILE A 144 7.84 5.68 -24.96
C ILE A 144 6.56 4.88 -24.70
N ILE A 145 6.39 4.34 -23.50
CA ILE A 145 5.21 3.56 -23.10
C ILE A 145 3.94 4.40 -23.26
N THR A 146 3.95 5.64 -22.77
CA THR A 146 2.80 6.56 -22.91
C THR A 146 2.39 6.74 -24.37
N ARG A 147 3.36 6.95 -25.28
CA ARG A 147 3.10 7.08 -26.72
C ARG A 147 2.55 5.80 -27.33
N LYS A 148 3.11 4.64 -26.95
CA LYS A 148 2.69 3.32 -27.45
C LYS A 148 1.29 2.93 -26.98
N LEU A 149 0.85 3.43 -25.83
CA LEU A 149 -0.53 3.33 -25.35
C LEU A 149 -1.48 4.37 -26.00
N GLY A 150 -1.00 5.14 -26.98
CA GLY A 150 -1.80 6.14 -27.70
C GLY A 150 -2.11 7.40 -26.89
N LEU A 151 -1.35 7.68 -25.82
CA LEU A 151 -1.56 8.83 -24.95
C LEU A 151 -0.59 9.96 -25.29
N ARG A 152 -1.04 11.20 -25.08
CA ARG A 152 -0.26 12.42 -25.39
C ARG A 152 0.30 13.14 -24.17
N TYR A 153 -0.14 12.74 -22.98
CA TYR A 153 0.17 13.39 -21.72
C TYR A 153 0.66 12.36 -20.71
N LEU A 154 1.74 12.70 -20.03
CA LEU A 154 2.34 11.91 -18.95
C LEU A 154 2.53 12.83 -17.75
N TRP A 155 2.24 12.35 -16.55
CA TRP A 155 2.53 13.04 -15.31
C TRP A 155 3.66 12.32 -14.57
N ILE A 156 4.68 13.09 -14.18
CA ILE A 156 5.82 12.63 -13.37
C ILE A 156 6.00 13.69 -12.28
N ASP A 157 5.91 13.30 -11.01
CA ASP A 157 5.98 14.19 -9.84
C ASP A 157 7.17 15.15 -9.87
N SER A 158 8.38 14.62 -10.11
CA SER A 158 9.64 15.39 -10.17
C SER A 158 9.64 16.49 -11.24
N LEU A 159 8.89 16.31 -12.34
CA LEU A 159 8.80 17.28 -13.44
C LEU A 159 7.54 18.16 -13.38
N CYS A 160 6.45 17.64 -12.85
CA CYS A 160 5.15 18.33 -12.84
C CYS A 160 4.91 19.16 -11.58
N ILE A 161 5.76 19.01 -10.56
CA ILE A 161 5.76 19.81 -9.32
C ILE A 161 7.05 20.64 -9.26
N ILE A 162 6.95 21.90 -8.82
CA ILE A 162 8.10 22.79 -8.66
C ILE A 162 8.77 22.47 -7.31
N GLN A 163 9.92 21.80 -7.34
CA GLN A 163 10.54 21.17 -6.16
C GLN A 163 11.16 22.15 -5.16
N ASP A 164 11.51 23.35 -5.60
CA ASP A 164 12.09 24.41 -4.77
C ASP A 164 11.05 25.44 -4.29
N ASN A 165 9.75 25.19 -4.54
CA ASN A 165 8.67 26.07 -4.11
C ASN A 165 7.74 25.36 -3.13
N ALA A 166 7.80 25.75 -1.85
CA ALA A 166 7.03 25.11 -0.78
C ALA A 166 5.51 25.24 -0.95
N GLU A 167 5.02 26.36 -1.49
CA GLU A 167 3.59 26.58 -1.72
C GLU A 167 3.06 25.76 -2.89
N ASP A 168 3.83 25.66 -3.99
CA ASP A 168 3.51 24.78 -5.11
C ASP A 168 3.53 23.32 -4.67
N TRP A 169 4.57 22.90 -3.94
CA TRP A 169 4.64 21.56 -3.39
C TRP A 169 3.45 21.23 -2.50
N ALA A 170 3.09 22.10 -1.56
CA ALA A 170 1.95 21.88 -0.65
C ALA A 170 0.63 21.73 -1.41
N ARG A 171 0.39 22.58 -2.41
CA ARG A 171 -0.81 22.54 -3.26
C ARG A 171 -0.87 21.29 -4.13
N GLU A 172 0.23 20.91 -4.77
CA GLU A 172 0.26 19.72 -5.64
C GLU A 172 0.25 18.41 -4.84
N ALA A 173 0.92 18.36 -3.69
CA ALA A 173 0.87 17.21 -2.78
C ALA A 173 -0.56 16.95 -2.29
N ALA A 174 -1.30 18.01 -1.90
CA ALA A 174 -2.71 17.90 -1.52
C ALA A 174 -3.62 17.41 -2.66
N ARG A 175 -3.20 17.57 -3.92
CA ARG A 175 -3.95 17.16 -5.12
C ARG A 175 -3.41 15.89 -5.75
N MET A 176 -2.38 15.28 -5.18
CA MET A 176 -1.74 14.10 -5.74
C MET A 176 -2.75 12.94 -5.87
N SER A 177 -3.69 12.82 -4.92
CA SER A 177 -4.78 11.84 -5.03
C SER A 177 -5.60 12.00 -6.31
N GLU A 178 -6.04 13.23 -6.60
CA GLU A 178 -6.79 13.58 -7.82
C GLU A 178 -6.00 13.19 -9.07
N VAL A 179 -4.67 13.39 -9.07
CA VAL A 179 -3.81 13.08 -10.22
C VAL A 179 -3.76 11.58 -10.51
N TYR A 180 -3.58 10.73 -9.51
CA TYR A 180 -3.50 9.28 -9.70
C TYR A 180 -4.88 8.66 -9.91
N GLU A 181 -5.91 9.13 -9.19
CA GLU A 181 -7.28 8.65 -9.34
C GLU A 181 -7.86 8.90 -10.74
N ASN A 182 -7.56 10.08 -11.30
CA ASN A 182 -8.11 10.48 -12.60
C ASN A 182 -7.24 10.05 -13.79
N CYS A 183 -6.12 9.35 -13.56
CA CYS A 183 -5.28 8.92 -14.67
C CYS A 183 -5.99 7.85 -15.52
N TYR A 184 -5.63 7.79 -16.81
CA TYR A 184 -6.14 6.72 -17.65
C TYR A 184 -5.46 5.40 -17.31
N VAL A 185 -4.16 5.42 -17.03
CA VAL A 185 -3.36 4.27 -16.58
C VAL A 185 -2.11 4.78 -15.88
N MET A 186 -1.70 4.11 -14.80
CA MET A 186 -0.42 4.33 -14.15
C MET A 186 0.62 3.35 -14.71
N ILE A 187 1.79 3.87 -15.05
CA ILE A 187 2.99 3.08 -15.35
C ILE A 187 3.73 2.91 -14.03
N SER A 188 3.93 1.66 -13.59
CA SER A 188 4.65 1.35 -12.35
C SER A 188 6.02 0.77 -12.68
N ALA A 189 7.09 1.46 -12.30
CA ALA A 189 8.47 1.05 -12.56
C ALA A 189 9.02 0.26 -11.36
N ASP A 190 8.47 -0.93 -11.11
CA ASP A 190 8.61 -1.65 -9.83
C ASP A 190 10.07 -2.04 -9.51
N ASP A 191 10.82 -2.54 -10.50
CA ASP A 191 12.24 -2.95 -10.32
C ASP A 191 13.23 -1.78 -10.38
N SER A 192 12.72 -0.57 -10.68
CA SER A 192 13.52 0.62 -10.90
C SER A 192 13.87 1.26 -9.57
N SER A 193 15.04 0.93 -8.99
CA SER A 193 15.51 1.52 -7.72
C SER A 193 15.82 3.02 -7.80
N ASN A 194 15.89 3.58 -9.01
CA ASN A 194 16.13 4.99 -9.28
C ASN A 194 15.68 5.37 -10.71
N SER A 195 15.66 6.67 -11.03
CA SER A 195 15.23 7.16 -12.34
C SER A 195 16.13 6.75 -13.52
N GLN A 196 17.33 6.21 -13.27
CA GLN A 196 18.28 5.78 -14.31
C GLN A 196 18.20 4.29 -14.65
N SER A 197 17.46 3.48 -13.89
CA SER A 197 17.40 2.04 -14.13
C SER A 197 16.57 1.66 -15.37
N GLY A 198 15.54 2.45 -15.70
CA GLY A 198 14.59 2.12 -16.78
C GLY A 198 13.34 1.39 -16.27
N CYS A 199 12.35 1.25 -17.14
CA CYS A 199 11.19 0.35 -16.96
C CYS A 199 11.44 -1.00 -17.67
N PHE A 200 12.27 -1.01 -18.71
CA PHE A 200 12.59 -2.24 -19.42
C PHE A 200 13.85 -2.91 -18.85
N MET A 201 13.78 -4.22 -18.66
CA MET A 201 14.89 -5.03 -18.17
C MET A 201 16.18 -4.82 -18.98
N ALA A 202 17.26 -4.42 -18.32
CA ALA A 202 18.54 -4.22 -18.98
C ALA A 202 19.15 -5.53 -19.52
N LYS A 203 18.96 -6.67 -18.82
CA LYS A 203 19.39 -8.02 -19.25
C LYS A 203 18.59 -9.09 -18.50
N PRO A 204 17.72 -9.88 -19.17
CA PRO A 204 17.16 -11.07 -18.54
C PRO A 204 18.29 -12.05 -18.24
N THR A 205 18.38 -12.59 -17.02
CA THR A 205 19.09 -13.87 -16.87
C THR A 205 18.25 -14.95 -17.57
N PRO A 206 18.86 -15.98 -18.21
CA PRO A 206 18.14 -16.97 -19.00
C PRO A 206 16.97 -17.66 -18.27
N ASN A 207 17.04 -17.72 -16.93
CA ASN A 207 16.04 -18.39 -16.11
C ASN A 207 14.84 -17.51 -15.73
N GLN A 208 14.80 -16.24 -16.16
CA GLN A 208 13.81 -15.25 -15.68
C GLN A 208 12.74 -14.86 -16.71
N ARG A 209 12.85 -15.28 -17.97
CA ARG A 209 11.81 -15.05 -18.98
C ARG A 209 11.23 -16.35 -19.49
N SER A 210 9.95 -16.29 -19.87
CA SER A 210 9.31 -17.36 -20.60
C SER A 210 10.02 -17.51 -21.96
N PHE A 211 10.42 -18.72 -22.33
CA PHE A 211 11.06 -19.03 -23.61
C PHE A 211 10.18 -19.98 -24.42
N ASN A 212 10.29 -19.88 -25.75
CA ASN A 212 9.55 -20.74 -26.66
C ASN A 212 10.19 -22.13 -26.75
N VAL A 213 9.33 -23.14 -26.73
CA VAL A 213 9.64 -24.49 -27.19
C VAL A 213 8.79 -24.72 -28.43
N ASP A 214 9.41 -24.62 -29.60
CA ASP A 214 8.77 -24.93 -30.88
C ASP A 214 8.72 -26.45 -31.10
N GLY A 215 7.67 -26.92 -31.78
CA GLY A 215 7.56 -28.32 -32.19
C GLY A 215 7.19 -29.29 -31.06
N CYS A 216 6.60 -28.80 -29.97
CA CYS A 216 6.21 -29.65 -28.84
C CYS A 216 5.13 -30.65 -29.27
N PRO A 217 5.37 -31.97 -29.21
CA PRO A 217 4.39 -32.97 -29.58
C PRO A 217 3.28 -33.02 -28.53
N CYS A 218 2.07 -32.59 -28.91
CA CYS A 218 0.87 -32.85 -28.11
C CYS A 218 0.42 -34.31 -28.34
N PRO A 219 0.02 -35.05 -27.29
CA PRO A 219 -0.40 -36.45 -27.42
C PRO A 219 -1.51 -36.68 -28.46
N ASP A 220 -2.37 -35.68 -28.69
CA ASP A 220 -3.58 -35.82 -29.51
C ASP A 220 -3.74 -34.72 -30.60
N GLY A 221 -2.67 -34.04 -31.03
CA GLY A 221 -2.84 -32.91 -31.96
C GLY A 221 -1.57 -32.40 -32.67
N PRO A 222 -1.71 -31.38 -33.56
CA PRO A 222 -0.59 -30.79 -34.26
C PRO A 222 0.42 -30.18 -33.29
N THR A 223 1.70 -30.18 -33.67
CA THR A 223 2.77 -29.53 -32.90
C THR A 223 2.39 -28.10 -32.57
N THR A 224 2.39 -27.78 -31.28
CA THR A 224 2.02 -26.43 -30.80
C THR A 224 3.25 -25.69 -30.29
N ARG A 225 3.13 -24.36 -30.22
CA ARG A 225 4.12 -23.49 -29.60
C ARG A 225 3.81 -23.40 -28.10
N ILE A 226 4.77 -23.79 -27.27
CA ILE A 226 4.66 -23.69 -25.81
C ILE A 226 5.64 -22.65 -25.28
N TRP A 227 5.20 -21.86 -24.31
CA TRP A 227 6.07 -20.96 -23.56
C TRP A 227 6.35 -21.57 -22.19
N CYS A 228 7.62 -21.73 -21.85
CA CYS A 228 8.06 -22.33 -20.59
C CYS A 228 8.88 -21.32 -19.78
N ARG A 229 8.79 -21.35 -18.45
CA ARG A 229 9.65 -20.57 -17.55
C ARG A 229 10.09 -21.45 -16.39
N LEU A 230 11.33 -21.29 -15.94
CA LEU A 230 11.80 -21.90 -14.70
C LEU A 230 11.18 -21.16 -13.50
N THR A 231 10.44 -21.89 -12.67
CA THR A 231 9.97 -21.42 -11.36
C THR A 231 10.86 -22.06 -10.29
N ASN A 232 11.19 -21.32 -9.23
CA ASN A 232 11.92 -21.92 -8.10
C ASN A 232 10.92 -22.65 -7.19
N GLU A 233 10.76 -23.96 -7.41
CA GLU A 233 9.97 -24.91 -6.61
C GLU A 233 10.56 -25.11 -5.19
N ARG A 234 10.47 -24.12 -4.30
CA ARG A 234 10.69 -24.36 -2.86
C ARG A 234 9.47 -24.18 -1.98
N ASN A 235 8.33 -23.73 -2.51
CA ASN A 235 7.08 -23.62 -1.75
C ASN A 235 5.89 -23.99 -2.65
N ASP A 236 5.57 -25.27 -2.73
CA ASP A 236 4.49 -25.84 -3.55
C ASP A 236 3.06 -25.46 -3.09
N ARG A 237 2.92 -24.64 -2.04
CA ARG A 237 1.64 -24.02 -1.65
C ARG A 237 1.37 -22.68 -2.33
N GLN A 238 2.24 -22.26 -3.25
CA GLN A 238 2.53 -20.86 -3.48
C GLN A 238 2.79 -20.57 -4.97
N GLY A 239 2.04 -21.23 -5.87
CA GLY A 239 1.93 -20.91 -7.31
C GLY A 239 1.53 -19.45 -7.61
N GLU A 240 1.34 -18.65 -6.57
CA GLU A 240 1.28 -17.19 -6.53
C GLU A 240 2.66 -16.52 -6.70
N ALA A 241 3.79 -17.24 -6.77
CA ALA A 241 5.14 -16.66 -6.83
C ALA A 241 5.36 -15.65 -7.99
N CYS A 242 4.64 -15.80 -9.09
CA CYS A 242 4.64 -14.87 -10.23
C CYS A 242 3.81 -13.60 -9.94
N HIS A 243 2.92 -13.67 -8.95
CA HIS A 243 1.91 -12.67 -8.59
C HIS A 243 2.21 -11.96 -7.27
N ARG A 244 3.28 -12.36 -6.57
CA ARG A 244 3.73 -11.78 -5.30
C ARG A 244 4.48 -10.47 -5.50
N LEU A 245 3.87 -9.53 -6.19
CA LEU A 245 4.32 -8.14 -6.12
C LEU A 245 4.16 -7.58 -4.68
N TRP A 246 3.55 -8.31 -3.72
CA TRP A 246 3.06 -7.73 -2.45
C TRP A 246 3.02 -8.63 -1.20
N ASP A 247 3.51 -9.88 -1.21
CA ASP A 247 3.41 -10.71 0.00
C ASP A 247 4.33 -10.18 1.12
N VAL A 248 3.71 -9.89 2.27
CA VAL A 248 4.32 -9.34 3.49
C VAL A 248 5.47 -10.20 4.04
N ASP A 249 5.49 -11.50 3.71
CA ASP A 249 6.47 -12.48 4.17
C ASP A 249 7.51 -12.88 3.12
N VAL A 250 7.63 -12.13 2.02
CA VAL A 250 8.61 -12.44 0.96
C VAL A 250 9.84 -11.53 1.10
N PRO A 251 11.07 -12.10 1.13
CA PRO A 251 12.33 -11.34 1.26
C PRO A 251 12.63 -10.30 0.17
N ASP A 252 11.85 -10.27 -0.92
CA ASP A 252 12.13 -9.50 -2.16
C ASP A 252 10.98 -8.52 -2.51
N ARG A 253 10.59 -7.60 -1.60
CA ARG A 253 9.71 -6.46 -1.96
C ARG A 253 10.33 -5.67 -3.11
N SER A 254 9.51 -5.19 -4.06
CA SER A 254 10.06 -4.36 -5.13
C SER A 254 10.64 -3.05 -4.56
N PRO A 255 11.70 -2.48 -5.18
CA PRO A 255 12.22 -1.19 -4.79
C PRO A 255 11.15 -0.10 -4.65
N LEU A 256 10.14 -0.09 -5.53
CA LEU A 256 9.06 0.89 -5.50
C LEU A 256 8.11 0.70 -4.31
N ASP A 257 7.83 -0.54 -3.92
CA ASP A 257 6.87 -0.82 -2.84
C ASP A 257 7.40 -0.41 -1.47
N ASN A 258 8.72 -0.27 -1.36
CA ASN A 258 9.36 0.30 -0.18
C ASN A 258 9.16 1.82 -0.07
N ARG A 259 8.68 2.54 -1.09
CA ARG A 259 8.38 3.99 -0.98
C ARG A 259 7.01 4.22 -0.34
N GLY A 260 6.96 5.06 0.69
CA GLY A 260 5.71 5.43 1.37
C GLY A 260 4.68 6.08 0.43
N TRP A 261 5.12 7.03 -0.41
CA TRP A 261 4.25 7.69 -1.40
C TRP A 261 3.64 6.70 -2.41
N ALA A 262 4.37 5.65 -2.80
CA ALA A 262 3.92 4.68 -3.80
C ALA A 262 2.65 3.91 -3.38
N LEU A 263 2.37 3.78 -2.07
CA LEU A 263 1.14 3.14 -1.60
C LEU A 263 -0.10 3.89 -2.09
N GLN A 264 -0.13 5.21 -1.89
CA GLN A 264 -1.25 6.05 -2.30
C GLN A 264 -1.37 6.08 -3.82
N GLU A 265 -0.25 6.18 -4.53
CA GLU A 265 -0.19 6.19 -5.99
C GLU A 265 -0.86 4.95 -6.58
N ARG A 266 -0.53 3.77 -6.04
CA ARG A 266 -1.12 2.50 -6.46
C ARG A 266 -2.58 2.35 -6.08
N ILE A 267 -2.94 2.56 -4.82
CA ILE A 267 -4.33 2.34 -4.34
C ILE A 267 -5.32 3.23 -5.10
N LEU A 268 -4.92 4.45 -5.46
CA LEU A 268 -5.80 5.39 -6.16
C LEU A 268 -5.86 5.16 -7.67
N ALA A 269 -4.82 4.58 -8.29
CA ALA A 269 -4.79 4.41 -9.73
C ALA A 269 -5.87 3.40 -10.19
N PRO A 270 -6.74 3.75 -11.16
CA PRO A 270 -7.81 2.86 -11.60
C PRO A 270 -7.32 1.64 -12.41
N ARG A 271 -6.15 1.79 -13.03
CA ARG A 271 -5.47 0.81 -13.89
C ARG A 271 -3.96 0.99 -13.75
N ILE A 272 -3.22 -0.11 -13.63
CA ILE A 272 -1.78 -0.10 -13.44
C ILE A 272 -1.14 -1.09 -14.38
N LEU A 273 -0.13 -0.62 -15.11
CA LEU A 273 0.76 -1.45 -15.90
C LEU A 273 2.10 -1.54 -15.16
N HIS A 274 2.33 -2.69 -14.56
CA HIS A 274 3.51 -3.00 -13.76
C HIS A 274 4.66 -3.46 -14.66
N PHE A 275 5.81 -2.82 -14.52
CA PHE A 275 7.06 -3.24 -15.13
C PHE A 275 7.96 -3.80 -14.02
N GLY A 276 7.76 -5.08 -13.73
CA GLY A 276 8.44 -5.81 -12.67
C GLY A 276 9.78 -6.41 -13.09
N ARG A 277 10.51 -6.93 -12.11
CA ARG A 277 11.84 -7.54 -12.27
C ARG A 277 11.86 -8.75 -13.19
N ARG A 278 10.75 -9.45 -13.33
CA ARG A 278 10.67 -10.71 -14.10
C ARG A 278 9.78 -10.56 -15.31
N GLU A 279 8.70 -9.81 -15.18
CA GLU A 279 7.66 -9.70 -16.18
C GLU A 279 6.80 -8.46 -15.99
N MET A 280 6.03 -8.15 -17.02
CA MET A 280 4.97 -7.15 -16.97
C MET A 280 3.70 -7.74 -16.35
N ALA A 281 3.01 -6.95 -15.53
CA ALA A 281 1.72 -7.31 -14.95
C ALA A 281 0.71 -6.17 -15.11
N TRP A 282 -0.56 -6.50 -14.91
CA TRP A 282 -1.70 -5.59 -15.03
C TRP A 282 -2.57 -5.68 -13.80
N GLU A 283 -2.96 -4.53 -13.27
CA GLU A 283 -3.91 -4.42 -12.18
C GLU A 283 -5.04 -3.45 -12.55
N CYS A 284 -6.26 -3.83 -12.23
CA CYS A 284 -7.42 -2.94 -12.19
C CYS A 284 -8.43 -3.45 -11.16
N ALA A 285 -9.49 -2.68 -10.90
CA ALA A 285 -10.51 -3.03 -9.90
C ALA A 285 -11.18 -4.42 -10.08
N LYS A 286 -11.07 -5.05 -11.26
CA LYS A 286 -11.70 -6.34 -11.56
C LYS A 286 -10.71 -7.48 -11.81
N GLN A 287 -9.47 -7.19 -12.18
CA GLN A 287 -8.55 -8.20 -12.71
C GLN A 287 -7.10 -7.86 -12.36
N LEU A 288 -6.38 -8.89 -11.91
CA LEU A 288 -4.93 -8.99 -11.93
C LEU A 288 -4.54 -9.93 -13.07
N ALA A 289 -3.56 -9.54 -13.89
CA ALA A 289 -3.05 -10.36 -14.97
C ALA A 289 -1.55 -10.18 -15.13
N CYS A 290 -0.91 -11.12 -15.82
CA CYS A 290 0.54 -11.19 -15.90
C CYS A 290 1.01 -11.77 -17.24
N GLU A 291 2.21 -11.43 -17.72
CA GLU A 291 2.78 -11.99 -18.96
C GLU A 291 2.86 -13.52 -18.96
N CYS A 292 2.98 -14.16 -17.80
CA CYS A 292 2.93 -15.62 -17.67
C CYS A 292 1.55 -16.24 -17.97
N GLN A 293 0.49 -15.43 -18.07
CA GLN A 293 -0.89 -15.83 -18.35
C GLN A 293 -1.47 -16.87 -17.37
N VAL A 294 -0.83 -17.05 -16.21
CA VAL A 294 -1.35 -17.86 -15.12
C VAL A 294 -2.54 -17.13 -14.53
N SER A 295 -3.73 -17.73 -14.64
CA SER A 295 -4.92 -17.23 -13.96
C SER A 295 -4.81 -17.57 -12.48
N SER A 296 -4.61 -16.59 -11.60
CA SER A 296 -4.88 -16.82 -10.19
C SER A 296 -6.38 -16.89 -9.97
N ASN A 297 -6.86 -17.99 -9.40
CA ASN A 297 -8.25 -18.07 -8.93
C ASN A 297 -8.47 -17.23 -7.66
N LYS A 298 -7.39 -16.73 -7.06
CA LYS A 298 -7.40 -15.78 -5.95
C LYS A 298 -7.10 -14.38 -6.48
N THR A 299 -8.02 -13.47 -6.27
CA THR A 299 -7.73 -12.03 -6.31
C THR A 299 -6.79 -11.74 -5.15
N ASP A 300 -5.60 -11.22 -5.45
CA ASP A 300 -4.62 -10.79 -4.44
C ASP A 300 -5.27 -9.87 -3.40
N MET A 301 -4.87 -9.99 -2.13
CA MET A 301 -5.44 -9.30 -0.97
C MET A 301 -5.55 -7.79 -1.22
N GLN A 302 -4.55 -7.22 -1.90
CA GLN A 302 -4.51 -5.79 -2.23
C GLN A 302 -5.42 -5.42 -3.42
N SER A 303 -5.60 -6.30 -4.40
CA SER A 303 -6.59 -6.11 -5.47
C SER A 303 -8.02 -6.19 -4.91
N ARG A 304 -8.27 -7.03 -3.90
CA ARG A 304 -9.54 -7.07 -3.15
C ARG A 304 -9.75 -5.82 -2.29
N PHE A 305 -8.70 -5.33 -1.66
CA PHE A 305 -8.69 -4.07 -0.92
C PHE A 305 -9.08 -2.87 -1.81
N ASN A 306 -8.49 -2.79 -3.00
CA ASN A 306 -8.83 -1.81 -4.04
C ASN A 306 -10.27 -2.01 -4.54
N ALA A 307 -10.74 -3.24 -4.73
CA ALA A 307 -12.12 -3.53 -5.12
C ALA A 307 -13.16 -3.15 -4.04
N GLN A 308 -12.85 -3.32 -2.75
CA GLN A 308 -13.70 -2.87 -1.63
C GLN A 308 -13.77 -1.34 -1.55
N LEU A 309 -12.64 -0.67 -1.76
CA LEU A 309 -12.59 0.78 -1.85
C LEU A 309 -13.35 1.31 -3.07
N VAL A 310 -13.34 0.63 -4.22
CA VAL A 310 -14.07 1.00 -5.46
C VAL A 310 -15.57 0.67 -5.38
N ASN A 311 -15.96 -0.48 -4.83
CA ASN A 311 -17.38 -0.87 -4.71
C ASN A 311 -18.13 0.01 -3.71
N SER A 312 -17.49 0.47 -2.64
CA SER A 312 -18.06 1.52 -1.79
C SER A 312 -18.15 2.89 -2.51
N VAL A 313 -17.57 3.09 -3.71
CA VAL A 313 -17.67 4.35 -4.53
C VAL A 313 -18.87 4.34 -5.45
N SER A 314 -19.52 3.20 -5.69
CA SER A 314 -20.61 3.13 -6.67
C SER A 314 -21.97 3.19 -5.97
N PRO A 315 -22.73 4.31 -6.03
CA PRO A 315 -24.03 4.45 -5.37
C PRO A 315 -25.15 3.65 -6.06
N SER A 316 -24.82 2.69 -6.93
CA SER A 316 -25.73 2.23 -7.99
C SER A 316 -25.85 0.71 -8.11
N ALA A 317 -25.30 -0.08 -7.20
CA ALA A 317 -25.61 -1.51 -7.13
C ALA A 317 -27.00 -1.70 -6.50
N PRO A 318 -28.01 -2.23 -7.22
CA PRO A 318 -29.34 -2.43 -6.64
C PRO A 318 -29.27 -3.51 -5.55
N GLY A 319 -29.60 -3.16 -4.30
CA GLY A 319 -29.72 -4.09 -3.18
C GLY A 319 -28.85 -3.83 -1.94
N TYR A 320 -28.03 -2.77 -1.91
CA TYR A 320 -27.21 -2.43 -0.74
C TYR A 320 -27.90 -1.38 0.16
N SER A 321 -28.28 -1.78 1.37
CA SER A 321 -28.89 -0.90 2.39
C SER A 321 -27.82 -0.04 3.08
N SER A 322 -28.09 1.25 3.19
CA SER A 322 -27.17 2.31 3.63
C SER A 322 -26.92 2.41 5.14
N GLU A 323 -27.48 1.54 5.97
CA GLU A 323 -27.52 1.74 7.43
C GLU A 323 -26.43 0.97 8.23
N ASP A 324 -25.69 0.02 7.63
CA ASP A 324 -24.78 -0.89 8.38
C ASP A 324 -23.26 -0.73 8.10
N HIS A 325 -22.79 0.24 7.33
CA HIS A 325 -21.42 0.22 6.75
C HIS A 325 -20.28 0.89 7.57
N ALA A 326 -20.54 1.39 8.77
CA ALA A 326 -19.49 1.99 9.62
C ALA A 326 -18.39 1.01 10.13
N PRO A 327 -18.66 -0.28 10.44
CA PRO A 327 -17.65 -1.21 10.95
C PRO A 327 -16.54 -1.54 9.94
N GLU A 328 -16.84 -1.58 8.64
CA GLU A 328 -15.91 -2.04 7.60
C GLU A 328 -14.80 -1.01 7.29
N ASN A 329 -15.09 0.29 7.37
CA ASN A 329 -14.12 1.34 6.98
C ASN A 329 -12.94 1.48 7.97
N ARG A 330 -13.15 1.19 9.26
CA ARG A 330 -12.11 1.31 10.28
C ARG A 330 -10.99 0.30 10.07
N PHE A 331 -11.35 -0.96 9.84
CA PHE A 331 -10.38 -2.04 9.63
C PHE A 331 -9.57 -1.83 8.35
N VAL A 332 -10.24 -1.37 7.29
CA VAL A 332 -9.61 -0.96 6.03
C VAL A 332 -8.54 0.10 6.29
N TRP A 333 -8.87 1.13 7.09
CA TRP A 333 -7.91 2.17 7.46
C TRP A 333 -6.74 1.64 8.30
N CYS A 334 -7.01 0.80 9.30
CA CYS A 334 -5.96 0.18 10.10
C CYS A 334 -4.96 -0.58 9.21
N ASN A 335 -5.45 -1.38 8.25
CA ASN A 335 -4.58 -2.11 7.32
C ASN A 335 -3.76 -1.17 6.41
N ILE A 336 -4.36 -0.10 5.90
CA ILE A 336 -3.63 0.95 5.17
C ILE A 336 -2.50 1.51 6.02
N VAL A 337 -2.78 1.88 7.27
CA VAL A 337 -1.78 2.47 8.18
C VAL A 337 -0.66 1.47 8.47
N GLN A 338 -0.99 0.22 8.76
CA GLN A 338 0.03 -0.81 9.02
C GLN A 338 0.93 -1.04 7.81
N GLU A 339 0.37 -1.18 6.61
CA GLU A 339 1.15 -1.35 5.39
C GLU A 339 1.94 -0.08 5.03
N PHE A 340 1.35 1.10 5.22
CA PHE A 340 2.02 2.38 4.98
C PHE A 340 3.23 2.60 5.87
N THR A 341 3.08 2.34 7.17
CA THR A 341 4.12 2.65 8.17
C THR A 341 5.33 1.71 8.09
N ARG A 342 5.21 0.57 7.42
CA ARG A 342 6.34 -0.32 7.07
C ARG A 342 7.18 0.21 5.89
N ARG A 343 6.67 1.19 5.14
CA ARG A 343 7.37 1.77 3.99
C ARG A 343 8.29 2.90 4.41
N GLN A 344 9.29 3.15 3.60
CA GLN A 344 10.31 4.17 3.80
C GLN A 344 9.88 5.50 3.20
N LEU A 345 10.11 6.58 3.94
CA LEU A 345 9.96 7.95 3.48
C LEU A 345 11.32 8.62 3.45
N SER A 346 11.59 9.40 2.40
CA SER A 346 12.82 10.20 2.33
C SER A 346 12.83 11.35 3.34
N ARG A 347 11.65 11.82 3.72
CA ARG A 347 11.44 12.83 4.76
C ARG A 347 10.39 12.32 5.73
N ASP A 348 10.74 12.19 7.01
CA ASP A 348 9.80 11.72 8.04
C ASP A 348 8.57 12.63 8.16
N THR A 349 8.69 13.90 7.78
CA THR A 349 7.59 14.89 7.76
C THR A 349 6.58 14.67 6.64
N ASP A 350 6.83 13.75 5.70
CA ASP A 350 5.90 13.40 4.63
C ASP A 350 4.88 12.33 5.08
N ARG A 351 4.92 11.87 6.34
CA ARG A 351 4.13 10.71 6.80
C ARG A 351 2.61 10.87 6.66
N LEU A 352 2.05 12.00 7.05
CA LEU A 352 0.61 12.30 6.90
C LEU A 352 0.30 12.84 5.50
N PRO A 353 1.13 13.73 4.90
CA PRO A 353 0.92 14.14 3.51
C PRO A 353 0.86 12.96 2.52
N ALA A 354 1.74 11.96 2.66
CA ALA A 354 1.84 10.81 1.75
C ALA A 354 0.65 9.85 1.78
N ILE A 355 -0.21 9.95 2.81
CA ILE A 355 -1.42 9.11 2.95
C ILE A 355 -2.71 9.93 2.95
N SER A 356 -2.60 11.26 2.99
CA SER A 356 -3.71 12.21 3.11
C SER A 356 -4.75 12.09 1.98
N GLY A 357 -4.32 11.66 0.80
CA GLY A 357 -5.20 11.40 -0.33
C GLY A 357 -6.12 10.20 -0.11
N LEU A 358 -5.61 9.13 0.50
CA LEU A 358 -6.43 7.98 0.90
C LEU A 358 -7.45 8.37 1.98
N ALA A 359 -6.99 9.12 2.99
CA ALA A 359 -7.87 9.65 4.03
C ALA A 359 -9.00 10.52 3.43
N SER A 360 -8.66 11.44 2.54
CA SER A 360 -9.63 12.31 1.86
C SER A 360 -10.65 11.51 1.04
N ARG A 361 -10.24 10.44 0.36
CA ARG A 361 -11.17 9.61 -0.43
C ARG A 361 -12.09 8.78 0.44
N MET A 362 -11.60 8.27 1.57
CA MET A 362 -12.43 7.55 2.55
C MET A 362 -13.41 8.48 3.26
N SER A 363 -13.02 9.73 3.57
CA SER A 363 -13.90 10.69 4.24
C SER A 363 -15.09 11.15 3.38
N LEU A 364 -15.01 11.04 2.05
CA LEU A 364 -16.14 11.38 1.16
C LEU A 364 -17.32 10.41 1.29
N LYS A 365 -17.10 9.26 1.93
CA LYS A 365 -18.11 8.20 2.10
C LYS A 365 -18.39 7.88 3.55
N ALA A 366 -17.38 8.03 4.40
CA ALA A 366 -17.56 7.91 5.83
C ALA A 366 -18.28 9.17 6.33
N THR A 367 -19.34 9.00 7.12
CA THR A 367 -19.94 10.07 7.94
C THR A 367 -19.07 10.42 9.15
N ASP A 368 -17.77 10.15 9.05
CA ASP A 368 -16.83 10.14 10.15
C ASP A 368 -15.77 11.22 9.97
N GLU A 369 -15.24 11.69 11.09
CA GLU A 369 -14.28 12.78 11.15
C GLU A 369 -12.86 12.24 11.22
N TYR A 370 -12.02 12.64 10.27
CA TYR A 370 -10.59 12.34 10.30
C TYR A 370 -9.84 13.23 11.30
N VAL A 371 -9.16 12.63 12.26
CA VAL A 371 -8.44 13.30 13.35
C VAL A 371 -7.01 12.78 13.45
N CYS A 372 -6.05 13.57 12.94
CA CYS A 372 -4.61 13.33 13.08
C CYS A 372 -4.14 11.92 12.69
N GLY A 373 -4.62 11.33 11.60
CA GLY A 373 -4.27 9.95 11.23
C GLY A 373 -5.27 8.89 11.66
N LEU A 374 -6.27 9.24 12.47
CA LEU A 374 -7.30 8.32 12.98
C LEU A 374 -8.70 8.79 12.57
N TRP A 375 -9.70 7.94 12.78
CA TRP A 375 -11.11 8.30 12.60
C TRP A 375 -11.77 8.50 13.97
N ARG A 376 -12.72 9.43 14.08
CA ARG A 376 -13.36 9.78 15.35
C ARG A 376 -14.30 8.70 15.85
N ASN A 377 -15.01 8.01 14.95
CA ASN A 377 -15.81 6.85 15.32
C ASN A 377 -14.91 5.75 15.85
N LYS A 378 -15.25 5.22 17.03
CA LYS A 378 -14.48 4.17 17.70
C LYS A 378 -13.01 4.53 17.95
N LEU A 379 -12.72 5.82 18.16
CA LEU A 379 -11.38 6.33 18.42
C LEU A 379 -10.75 5.63 19.63
N GLU A 380 -11.54 5.30 20.65
CA GLU A 380 -11.11 4.55 21.83
C GLU A 380 -10.36 3.25 21.51
N HIS A 381 -10.78 2.51 20.48
CA HIS A 381 -10.07 1.30 20.02
C HIS A 381 -8.88 1.65 19.13
N LEU A 382 -8.99 2.73 18.34
CA LEU A 382 -7.91 3.18 17.47
C LEU A 382 -6.71 3.74 18.24
N LEU A 383 -6.88 4.12 19.51
CA LEU A 383 -5.78 4.54 20.41
C LEU A 383 -4.89 3.37 20.88
N LEU A 384 -5.33 2.13 20.65
CA LEU A 384 -4.63 0.89 21.03
C LEU A 384 -3.69 0.37 19.94
N TRP A 385 -3.26 1.23 19.01
CA TRP A 385 -2.12 0.91 18.16
C TRP A 385 -0.87 0.69 19.01
N GLU A 386 0.08 -0.09 18.52
CA GLU A 386 1.39 -0.28 19.16
C GLU A 386 2.50 -0.21 18.12
N SER A 387 3.73 0.08 18.57
CA SER A 387 4.89 0.02 17.70
C SER A 387 5.22 -1.44 17.39
N ALA A 388 5.36 -1.78 16.11
CA ALA A 388 5.79 -3.11 15.69
C ALA A 388 7.30 -3.32 15.89
N ASP A 389 8.07 -2.23 16.02
CA ASP A 389 9.48 -2.24 16.37
C ASP A 389 9.84 -0.94 17.10
N SER A 390 9.71 -0.97 18.44
CA SER A 390 9.97 0.19 19.30
C SER A 390 11.45 0.57 19.34
N HIS A 391 12.37 -0.36 19.03
CA HIS A 391 13.82 -0.13 19.05
C HIS A 391 14.29 0.73 17.88
N THR A 392 13.68 0.57 16.71
CA THR A 392 13.99 1.40 15.53
C THR A 392 13.06 2.62 15.39
N SER A 393 11.93 2.62 16.11
CA SER A 393 11.00 3.74 16.18
C SER A 393 11.57 4.94 16.94
N ARG A 394 11.26 6.15 16.45
CA ARG A 394 11.68 7.41 17.09
C ARG A 394 10.53 8.40 17.11
N ARG A 395 10.50 9.26 18.14
CA ARG A 395 9.64 10.45 18.18
C ARG A 395 10.31 11.61 17.44
N TYR A 396 9.48 12.47 16.85
CA TYR A 396 9.94 13.70 16.22
C TYR A 396 10.47 14.68 17.26
N LYS A 397 11.60 15.34 16.98
CA LYS A 397 12.16 16.38 17.87
C LYS A 397 11.30 17.64 17.93
N GLN A 398 10.64 17.96 16.83
CA GLN A 398 9.68 19.05 16.72
C GLN A 398 8.27 18.47 16.62
N TYR A 399 7.26 19.24 17.06
CA TYR A 399 5.87 18.80 16.97
C TYR A 399 5.51 18.47 15.51
N TYR A 400 4.99 17.27 15.31
CA TYR A 400 4.55 16.77 14.00
C TYR A 400 3.12 16.24 14.04
N ALA A 401 2.81 15.43 15.06
CA ALA A 401 1.50 14.89 15.35
C ALA A 401 1.37 14.70 16.88
N PRO A 402 0.14 14.71 17.43
CA PRO A 402 -0.07 14.49 18.86
C PRO A 402 0.35 13.08 19.28
N SER A 403 0.76 12.88 20.54
CA SER A 403 1.31 11.60 21.02
C SER A 403 0.35 10.41 20.90
N TRP A 404 -0.96 10.67 20.87
CA TRP A 404 -2.00 9.66 20.67
C TRP A 404 -2.20 9.21 19.22
N SER A 405 -1.61 9.92 18.27
CA SER A 405 -1.58 9.51 16.85
C SER A 405 -0.42 8.56 16.58
N TRP A 406 -0.67 7.51 15.79
CA TRP A 406 0.39 6.63 15.24
C TRP A 406 1.42 7.39 14.40
N ALA A 407 1.06 8.58 13.90
CA ALA A 407 1.96 9.45 13.15
C ALA A 407 2.96 10.19 14.05
N SER A 408 2.87 10.07 15.38
CA SER A 408 3.81 10.67 16.33
C SER A 408 5.18 9.97 16.38
N ILE A 409 5.29 8.79 15.77
CA ILE A 409 6.54 8.04 15.64
C ILE A 409 6.87 7.72 14.18
N THR A 410 8.16 7.48 13.90
CA THR A 410 8.64 7.18 12.54
C THR A 410 8.52 5.72 12.13
N GLY A 411 8.49 4.79 13.09
CA GLY A 411 8.55 3.35 12.81
C GLY A 411 7.20 2.71 12.45
N PRO A 412 7.20 1.40 12.13
CA PRO A 412 5.99 0.67 11.78
C PRO A 412 5.06 0.53 12.99
N VAL A 413 3.75 0.58 12.74
CA VAL A 413 2.73 0.34 13.78
C VAL A 413 1.89 -0.88 13.43
N THR A 414 1.31 -1.50 14.45
CA THR A 414 0.32 -2.56 14.31
C THR A 414 -0.92 -2.23 15.12
N TYR A 415 -2.04 -2.75 14.68
CA TYR A 415 -3.25 -2.86 15.50
C TYR A 415 -3.37 -4.36 15.82
N GLY A 416 -3.83 -4.75 17.01
CA GLY A 416 -4.05 -6.17 17.38
C GLY A 416 -5.12 -6.89 16.54
N ILE A 417 -5.42 -6.38 15.35
CA ILE A 417 -6.38 -6.85 14.37
C ILE A 417 -5.55 -7.51 13.27
N GLN A 418 -5.67 -8.83 13.12
CA GLN A 418 -5.07 -9.54 11.99
C GLN A 418 -5.74 -9.11 10.68
N PRO A 419 -5.06 -9.29 9.53
CA PRO A 419 -5.67 -9.06 8.23
C PRO A 419 -6.97 -9.85 8.09
N PRO A 420 -8.02 -9.29 7.46
CA PRO A 420 -9.23 -10.05 7.18
C PRO A 420 -8.89 -11.32 6.40
N ILE A 421 -9.34 -12.47 6.91
CA ILE A 421 -9.34 -13.70 6.13
C ILE A 421 -10.63 -13.69 5.32
N PHE A 422 -10.48 -13.81 4.01
CA PHE A 422 -11.63 -13.98 3.13
C PHE A 422 -11.87 -15.47 2.95
N ASP A 423 -13.10 -15.93 3.17
CA ASP A 423 -13.47 -17.30 2.81
C ASP A 423 -13.50 -17.47 1.27
N ASP A 424 -13.64 -18.72 0.83
CA ASP A 424 -13.67 -19.09 -0.60
C ASP A 424 -14.84 -18.43 -1.36
N ASP A 425 -15.87 -17.95 -0.64
CA ASP A 425 -17.03 -17.22 -1.17
C ASP A 425 -16.82 -15.70 -1.21
N GLY A 426 -15.68 -15.21 -0.72
CA GLY A 426 -15.33 -13.78 -0.69
C GLY A 426 -15.98 -13.00 0.44
N LYS A 427 -16.56 -13.67 1.45
CA LYS A 427 -16.99 -13.01 2.69
C LYS A 427 -15.79 -12.70 3.56
N VAL A 428 -15.87 -11.56 4.24
CA VAL A 428 -14.82 -11.04 5.11
C VAL A 428 -14.99 -11.64 6.50
N GLN A 429 -14.01 -12.38 7.00
CA GLN A 429 -13.89 -12.74 8.40
C GLN A 429 -12.74 -11.95 9.01
N PHE A 430 -13.04 -11.18 10.05
CA PHE A 430 -12.04 -10.39 10.76
C PHE A 430 -11.47 -11.22 11.90
N LEU A 431 -10.14 -11.35 11.95
CA LEU A 431 -9.45 -11.97 13.07
C LEU A 431 -8.94 -10.87 14.00
N ILE A 432 -9.38 -10.89 15.26
CA ILE A 432 -8.76 -10.11 16.33
C ILE A 432 -7.72 -11.03 16.98
N ASN A 433 -6.45 -10.61 16.98
CA ASN A 433 -5.39 -11.36 17.63
C ASN A 433 -5.48 -11.12 19.13
N LYS A 434 -6.18 -11.98 19.86
CA LYS A 434 -5.80 -12.28 21.24
C LYS A 434 -4.93 -13.53 21.19
N GLY A 435 -3.78 -13.47 21.86
CA GLY A 435 -2.83 -14.57 21.89
C GLY A 435 -3.53 -15.90 22.18
N GLU A 436 -3.14 -16.91 21.40
CA GLU A 436 -3.47 -18.33 21.54
C GLU A 436 -4.96 -18.70 21.62
N ALA A 437 -5.48 -19.16 20.48
CA ALA A 437 -6.61 -20.06 20.30
C ALA A 437 -7.88 -19.81 21.15
N HIS A 438 -8.92 -19.24 20.55
CA HIS A 438 -10.25 -19.85 20.42
C HIS A 438 -11.20 -18.92 19.64
N TRP A 439 -11.91 -19.51 18.68
CA TRP A 439 -12.92 -18.87 17.84
C TRP A 439 -14.24 -18.76 18.61
N GLU A 440 -14.48 -17.65 19.30
CA GLU A 440 -15.80 -17.41 19.89
C GLU A 440 -16.33 -16.01 19.59
N ASP A 441 -17.43 -16.03 18.83
CA ASP A 441 -18.65 -15.23 18.93
C ASP A 441 -18.52 -13.76 19.37
N ASP A 442 -19.05 -12.86 18.53
CA ASP A 442 -19.23 -11.41 18.74
C ASP A 442 -20.14 -11.07 19.96
N SER A 443 -20.34 -11.99 20.90
CA SER A 443 -21.25 -11.89 22.05
C SER A 443 -20.59 -11.55 23.38
N LYS A 444 -19.25 -11.55 23.50
CA LYS A 444 -18.59 -10.94 24.66
C LYS A 444 -18.57 -9.42 24.48
N ASN A 445 -19.55 -8.74 25.09
CA ASN A 445 -19.60 -7.29 25.24
C ASN A 445 -18.27 -6.76 25.82
N TYR A 446 -17.34 -6.32 24.97
CA TYR A 446 -16.14 -5.63 25.40
C TYR A 446 -16.55 -4.30 26.05
N GLN A 447 -16.43 -4.22 27.38
CA GLN A 447 -16.76 -3.00 28.09
C GLN A 447 -15.64 -1.96 27.90
N LEU A 448 -15.96 -0.89 27.20
CA LEU A 448 -15.11 0.28 27.11
C LEU A 448 -15.05 0.99 28.47
N LEU A 449 -13.84 1.21 28.96
CA LEU A 449 -13.55 1.90 30.23
C LEU A 449 -13.08 3.34 30.02
N LEU A 450 -12.96 3.76 28.76
CA LEU A 450 -12.54 5.08 28.35
C LEU A 450 -13.62 5.75 27.51
N THR A 451 -13.89 7.02 27.81
CA THR A 451 -14.82 7.86 27.06
C THR A 451 -14.09 9.06 26.48
N ILE A 452 -14.22 9.27 25.17
CA ILE A 452 -13.72 10.47 24.48
C ILE A 452 -14.67 11.63 24.75
N LEU A 453 -14.20 12.69 25.42
CA LEU A 453 -15.00 13.88 25.71
C LEU A 453 -14.89 14.94 24.61
N SER A 454 -13.67 15.21 24.15
CA SER A 454 -13.42 16.16 23.06
C SER A 454 -12.16 15.84 22.29
N VAL A 455 -12.16 16.18 21.01
CA VAL A 455 -10.98 16.18 20.14
C VAL A 455 -10.83 17.59 19.60
N GLU A 456 -9.69 18.22 19.88
CA GLU A 456 -9.33 19.52 19.32
C GLU A 456 -8.22 19.31 18.31
N CYS A 457 -8.40 19.76 17.07
CA CYS A 457 -7.43 19.56 16.00
C CYS A 457 -7.36 20.81 15.12
N LEU A 458 -6.24 21.55 15.20
CA LEU A 458 -5.99 22.71 14.36
C LEU A 458 -5.34 22.24 13.05
N ARG A 459 -6.15 22.14 12.00
CA ARG A 459 -5.73 21.61 10.69
C ARG A 459 -5.14 22.70 9.78
N SER A 460 -4.38 22.28 8.78
CA SER A 460 -3.98 23.14 7.66
C SER A 460 -5.14 23.31 6.69
N GLU A 461 -5.40 24.53 6.22
CA GLU A 461 -6.40 24.79 5.17
C GLU A 461 -6.00 24.16 3.82
N LEU A 462 -4.70 24.06 3.54
CA LEU A 462 -4.18 23.51 2.28
C LEU A 462 -4.22 21.98 2.25
N ASN A 463 -4.03 21.33 3.41
CA ASN A 463 -4.10 19.86 3.52
C ASN A 463 -4.77 19.48 4.86
N PRO A 464 -6.12 19.40 4.91
CA PRO A 464 -6.85 19.09 6.14
C PRO A 464 -6.63 17.64 6.64
N PHE A 465 -6.10 16.77 5.78
CA PHE A 465 -5.76 15.38 6.12
C PHE A 465 -4.26 15.18 6.36
N GLY A 466 -3.49 16.27 6.34
CA GLY A 466 -2.05 16.29 6.62
C GLY A 466 -1.74 16.46 8.11
N PRO A 467 -0.49 16.85 8.45
CA PRO A 467 -0.09 17.04 9.84
C PRO A 467 -0.81 18.25 10.46
N PRO A 468 -1.36 18.11 11.67
CA PRO A 468 -2.00 19.21 12.37
C PRO A 468 -0.96 20.23 12.85
N ARG A 469 -1.37 21.49 13.03
CA ARG A 469 -0.55 22.52 13.70
C ARG A 469 -0.49 22.28 15.21
N SER A 470 -1.58 21.78 15.78
CA SER A 470 -1.71 21.35 17.17
C SER A 470 -2.94 20.46 17.28
N ALA A 471 -2.93 19.52 18.23
CA ALA A 471 -4.10 18.72 18.54
C ALA A 471 -4.07 18.29 20.01
N SER A 472 -5.25 18.11 20.61
CA SER A 472 -5.37 17.53 21.94
C SER A 472 -6.63 16.68 22.05
N LEU A 473 -6.56 15.69 22.93
CA LEU A 473 -7.61 14.72 23.16
C LEU A 473 -7.98 14.78 24.64
N THR A 474 -9.23 15.09 24.95
CA THR A 474 -9.72 15.03 26.33
C THR A 474 -10.50 13.74 26.52
N VAL A 475 -10.05 12.92 27.47
CA VAL A 475 -10.65 11.61 27.76
C VAL A 475 -11.00 11.51 29.23
N ARG A 476 -12.03 10.72 29.52
CA ARG A 476 -12.38 10.29 30.87
C ARG A 476 -12.18 8.79 30.97
N GLY A 477 -11.50 8.33 32.02
CA GLY A 477 -11.31 6.90 32.26
C GLY A 477 -10.61 6.64 33.58
N LEU A 478 -10.42 5.36 33.91
CA LEU A 478 -9.70 4.93 35.11
C LEU A 478 -8.20 5.18 34.92
N LEU A 479 -7.62 6.00 35.80
CA LEU A 479 -6.20 6.39 35.72
C LEU A 479 -5.45 5.89 36.95
N ALA A 480 -4.37 5.15 36.74
CA ALA A 480 -3.55 4.57 37.80
C ALA A 480 -2.07 4.96 37.66
N PRO A 481 -1.37 5.35 38.73
CA PRO A 481 0.09 5.54 38.67
C PRO A 481 0.81 4.20 38.55
N ALA A 482 1.84 4.16 37.71
CA ALA A 482 2.66 2.97 37.44
C ALA A 482 4.15 3.29 37.40
N LYS A 483 4.95 2.25 37.59
CA LYS A 483 6.41 2.25 37.50
C LYS A 483 6.86 1.15 36.56
N LEU A 484 7.99 1.39 35.91
CA LEU A 484 8.64 0.42 35.04
C LEU A 484 9.60 -0.44 35.86
N GLN A 485 9.49 -1.76 35.75
CA GLN A 485 10.40 -2.72 36.36
C GLN A 485 11.04 -3.61 35.29
N SER A 486 12.35 -3.83 35.38
CA SER A 486 13.04 -4.80 34.52
C SER A 486 12.95 -6.19 35.12
N LYS A 487 12.37 -7.15 34.39
CA LYS A 487 12.41 -8.56 34.76
C LYS A 487 13.65 -9.19 34.13
N LEU A 488 14.60 -9.66 34.94
CA LEU A 488 15.67 -10.49 34.43
C LEU A 488 15.04 -11.79 33.92
N SER A 489 15.14 -12.05 32.62
CA SER A 489 14.77 -13.35 32.04
C SER A 489 15.61 -14.44 32.73
N SER A 490 14.96 -15.25 33.56
CA SER A 490 15.58 -16.37 34.26
C SER A 490 15.82 -17.58 33.35
N GLU A 491 15.28 -17.57 32.13
CA GLU A 491 15.18 -18.78 31.31
C GLU A 491 16.26 -18.90 30.23
N LEU A 492 16.89 -17.80 29.77
CA LEU A 492 17.96 -17.85 28.77
C LEU A 492 18.97 -16.67 28.94
N PRO A 493 20.24 -16.91 29.32
CA PRO A 493 21.24 -15.86 29.40
C PRO A 493 21.56 -15.28 28.02
N GLY A 494 21.25 -13.99 27.80
CA GLY A 494 21.62 -13.25 26.58
C GLY A 494 20.49 -12.49 25.89
N LEU A 495 19.23 -12.70 26.28
CA LEU A 495 18.11 -11.87 25.80
C LEU A 495 18.00 -10.58 26.64
N PRO A 496 17.72 -9.42 26.03
CA PRO A 496 17.46 -8.19 26.76
C PRO A 496 16.24 -8.39 27.69
N ALA A 497 16.32 -7.88 28.92
CA ALA A 497 15.20 -7.90 29.86
C ALA A 497 14.00 -7.16 29.26
N GLU A 498 12.83 -7.80 29.22
CA GLU A 498 11.60 -7.13 28.81
C GLU A 498 11.11 -6.25 29.97
N PRO A 499 10.80 -4.97 29.71
CA PRO A 499 10.27 -4.08 30.73
C PRO A 499 8.78 -4.38 31.00
N GLU A 500 8.42 -4.57 32.27
CA GLU A 500 7.03 -4.74 32.71
C GLU A 500 6.55 -3.49 33.46
N LEU A 501 5.25 -3.21 33.37
CA LEU A 501 4.61 -2.15 34.14
C LEU A 501 3.96 -2.72 35.39
N ILE A 502 4.25 -2.07 36.52
CA ILE A 502 3.69 -2.43 37.83
C ILE A 502 3.04 -1.19 38.43
N LEU A 503 1.87 -1.35 39.03
CA LEU A 503 1.20 -0.26 39.75
C LEU A 503 2.05 0.19 40.94
N GLU A 504 2.08 1.50 41.23
CA GLU A 504 2.89 2.02 42.35
C GLU A 504 2.53 1.40 43.71
N ASN A 505 1.29 0.93 43.87
CA ASN A 505 0.73 0.41 45.11
C ASN A 505 0.30 -1.08 45.01
N GLY A 506 0.69 -1.80 43.96
CA GLY A 506 0.26 -3.19 43.71
C GLY A 506 1.38 -4.07 43.15
N SER A 507 1.12 -5.37 43.02
CA SER A 507 2.09 -6.41 42.61
C SER A 507 1.81 -7.05 41.26
N ALA A 508 0.92 -6.47 40.47
CA ALA A 508 0.47 -7.10 39.23
C ALA A 508 1.30 -6.62 38.04
N ASP A 509 1.61 -7.55 37.16
CA ASP A 509 2.52 -7.38 36.04
C ASP A 509 1.68 -7.16 34.76
N ALA A 510 1.86 -6.03 34.09
CA ALA A 510 1.34 -5.84 32.73
C ALA A 510 2.47 -5.79 31.71
N ARG A 511 2.20 -6.40 30.55
CA ARG A 511 3.07 -6.28 29.39
C ARG A 511 3.03 -4.84 28.90
N PHE A 512 4.20 -4.23 28.80
CA PHE A 512 4.35 -2.89 28.26
C PHE A 512 4.86 -2.93 26.82
N ASN A 513 4.09 -2.33 25.91
CA ASN A 513 4.49 -2.14 24.53
C ASN A 513 4.75 -0.64 24.30
N PRO A 514 6.00 -0.17 24.44
CA PRO A 514 6.32 1.25 24.29
C PRO A 514 6.24 1.70 22.83
N ASP A 515 5.87 2.96 22.60
CA ASP A 515 5.86 3.57 21.26
C ASP A 515 7.27 3.68 20.66
N VAL A 516 8.25 3.97 21.52
CA VAL A 516 9.67 4.08 21.22
C VAL A 516 10.44 3.51 22.39
N TYR A 517 11.62 2.94 22.14
CA TYR A 517 12.43 2.37 23.20
C TYR A 517 12.68 3.37 24.34
N LEU A 518 12.34 2.96 25.57
CA LEU A 518 12.57 3.72 26.79
C LEU A 518 13.62 2.99 27.62
N GLU A 519 14.73 3.65 27.91
CA GLU A 519 15.68 3.13 28.91
C GLU A 519 14.98 3.08 30.29
N THR A 520 15.16 1.97 31.01
CA THR A 520 14.48 1.70 32.29
C THR A 520 14.76 2.75 33.38
N SER A 521 15.86 3.48 33.26
CA SER A 521 16.26 4.59 34.13
C SER A 521 15.35 5.84 34.02
N LEU A 522 14.44 5.89 33.05
CA LEU A 522 13.54 7.04 32.77
C LEU A 522 12.09 6.82 33.25
N GLY A 523 11.79 5.71 33.93
CA GLY A 523 10.43 5.22 34.22
C GLY A 523 9.63 5.92 35.34
N ALA A 524 9.96 7.15 35.73
CA ALA A 524 9.21 7.88 36.77
C ALA A 524 8.02 8.64 36.17
N GLY A 525 6.87 8.61 36.86
CA GLY A 525 5.69 9.41 36.48
C GLY A 525 4.88 8.84 35.31
N LEU A 526 4.82 7.51 35.20
CA LEU A 526 3.95 6.81 34.26
C LEU A 526 2.57 6.58 34.87
N PHE A 527 1.57 6.53 33.99
CA PHE A 527 0.18 6.29 34.35
C PHE A 527 -0.46 5.31 33.36
N LEU A 528 -1.26 4.38 33.85
CA LEU A 528 -2.10 3.51 33.04
C LEU A 528 -3.47 4.16 32.93
N LEU A 529 -3.93 4.38 31.70
CA LEU A 529 -5.31 4.75 31.42
C LEU A 529 -6.00 3.56 30.75
N PHE A 530 -6.95 2.95 31.45
CA PHE A 530 -7.67 1.77 30.97
C PHE A 530 -8.62 2.15 29.84
N ALA A 531 -8.50 1.47 28.71
CA ALA A 531 -9.41 1.64 27.58
C ALA A 531 -10.44 0.49 27.52
N GLU A 532 -10.00 -0.71 27.84
CA GLU A 532 -10.77 -1.95 27.86
C GLU A 532 -10.41 -2.74 29.13
N GLU A 533 -11.13 -3.83 29.38
CA GLU A 533 -10.91 -4.66 30.56
C GLU A 533 -9.50 -5.27 30.59
N SER A 534 -8.97 -5.69 29.45
CA SER A 534 -7.67 -6.35 29.32
C SER A 534 -6.51 -5.42 28.97
N GLY A 535 -6.71 -4.09 28.95
CA GLY A 535 -5.64 -3.19 28.56
C GLY A 535 -6.03 -1.73 28.34
N GLY A 536 -5.04 -0.94 27.94
CA GLY A 536 -5.21 0.48 27.73
C GLY A 536 -3.95 1.16 27.24
N ILE A 537 -3.90 2.48 27.41
CA ILE A 537 -2.77 3.29 26.99
C ILE A 537 -1.91 3.68 28.19
N VAL A 538 -0.61 3.79 27.95
CA VAL A 538 0.37 4.24 28.93
C VAL A 538 0.66 5.70 28.68
N LEU A 539 0.57 6.51 29.73
CA LEU A 539 0.72 7.95 29.71
C LEU A 539 1.92 8.37 30.54
N ARG A 540 2.59 9.45 30.12
CA ARG A 540 3.61 10.15 30.89
C ARG A 540 3.17 11.59 31.07
N ARG A 541 3.35 12.15 32.27
CA ARG A 541 3.00 13.55 32.52
C ARG A 541 3.87 14.49 31.66
N ALA A 542 3.24 15.39 30.91
CA ALA A 542 3.93 16.21 29.90
C ALA A 542 4.53 17.50 30.47
N SER A 543 4.01 17.99 31.60
CA SER A 543 4.44 19.23 32.23
C SER A 543 4.10 19.25 33.72
N ASN A 544 4.36 20.37 34.40
CA ASN A 544 3.92 20.57 35.79
C ASN A 544 2.39 20.69 35.93
N ASP A 545 1.66 20.83 34.82
CA ASP A 545 0.20 20.73 34.83
C ASP A 545 -0.22 19.29 35.17
N SER A 546 -1.06 19.16 36.20
CA SER A 546 -1.42 17.87 36.80
C SER A 546 -2.33 17.01 35.92
N LYS A 547 -2.88 17.57 34.83
CA LYS A 547 -3.86 16.89 33.96
C LYS A 547 -3.44 16.72 32.50
N THR A 548 -2.23 17.13 32.12
CA THR A 548 -1.75 17.03 30.73
C THR A 548 -0.68 15.94 30.57
N TYR A 549 -0.91 15.04 29.63
CA TYR A 549 -0.14 13.81 29.42
C TYR A 549 0.28 13.63 27.96
N GLU A 550 1.34 12.85 27.74
CA GLU A 550 1.72 12.26 26.47
C GLU A 550 1.48 10.75 26.51
N ARG A 551 0.91 10.16 25.47
CA ARG A 551 0.90 8.71 25.30
C ARG A 551 2.33 8.24 25.02
N VAL A 552 2.77 7.16 25.66
CA VAL A 552 4.12 6.58 25.51
C VAL A 552 4.11 5.09 25.16
N GLY A 553 2.94 4.49 25.04
CA GLY A 553 2.76 3.10 24.63
C GLY A 553 1.36 2.61 24.97
N MET A 554 1.20 1.30 24.88
CA MET A 554 0.03 0.60 25.40
C MET A 554 0.44 -0.47 26.42
N PHE A 555 -0.52 -0.92 27.21
CA PHE A 555 -0.33 -2.07 28.09
C PHE A 555 -1.45 -3.09 27.87
N ALA A 556 -1.10 -4.36 28.03
CA ALA A 556 -2.05 -5.46 28.03
C ALA A 556 -1.82 -6.31 29.29
N CYS A 557 -2.93 -6.74 29.90
CA CYS A 557 -2.93 -7.64 31.04
C CYS A 557 -3.87 -8.81 30.74
N TRP A 558 -3.42 -10.02 31.06
CA TRP A 558 -4.11 -11.27 30.72
C TRP A 558 -4.71 -11.95 31.95
N GLU A 559 -4.44 -11.45 33.15
CA GLU A 559 -4.95 -12.00 34.41
C GLU A 559 -6.19 -11.21 34.86
N GLU A 560 -7.39 -11.76 34.63
CA GLU A 560 -8.67 -11.11 34.93
C GLU A 560 -8.83 -10.75 36.42
N GLU A 561 -8.32 -11.60 37.34
CA GLU A 561 -8.36 -11.33 38.78
C GLU A 561 -7.53 -10.10 39.17
N GLN A 562 -6.33 -9.96 38.59
CA GLN A 562 -5.46 -8.79 38.82
C GLN A 562 -6.10 -7.51 38.28
N LEU A 563 -6.73 -7.58 37.11
CA LEU A 563 -7.43 -6.45 36.48
C LEU A 563 -8.62 -5.95 37.30
N GLU A 564 -9.34 -6.84 37.97
CA GLU A 564 -10.47 -6.43 38.80
C GLU A 564 -10.02 -5.75 40.10
N GLU A 565 -8.94 -6.22 40.71
CA GLU A 565 -8.28 -5.51 41.82
C GLU A 565 -7.73 -4.15 41.37
N TRP A 566 -7.14 -4.06 40.17
CA TRP A 566 -6.66 -2.81 39.59
C TRP A 566 -7.78 -1.78 39.51
N ARG A 567 -8.92 -2.17 38.93
CA ARG A 567 -10.08 -1.29 38.74
C ARG A 567 -10.67 -0.78 40.06
N LYS A 568 -10.72 -1.62 41.11
CA LYS A 568 -11.26 -1.25 42.43
C LYS A 568 -10.46 -0.15 43.13
N LEU A 569 -9.18 0.01 42.79
CA LEU A 569 -8.28 0.99 43.41
C LEU A 569 -8.19 2.32 42.64
N GLN A 570 -8.83 2.44 41.48
CA GLN A 570 -8.70 3.63 40.64
C GLN A 570 -9.90 4.57 40.74
N THR A 571 -9.60 5.86 40.61
CA THR A 571 -10.61 6.89 40.43
C THR A 571 -10.74 7.22 38.95
N GLU A 572 -11.97 7.39 38.48
CA GLU A 572 -12.23 7.96 37.17
C GLU A 572 -11.70 9.40 37.12
N GLN A 573 -10.87 9.71 36.13
CA GLN A 573 -10.27 11.02 35.96
C GLN A 573 -10.46 11.53 34.53
N THR A 574 -10.63 12.84 34.40
CA THR A 574 -10.55 13.52 33.11
C THR A 574 -9.12 13.98 32.88
N VAL A 575 -8.51 13.50 31.81
CA VAL A 575 -7.14 13.84 31.42
C VAL A 575 -7.09 14.39 30.00
N ARG A 576 -6.11 15.25 29.74
CA ARG A 576 -5.82 15.81 28.42
C ARG A 576 -4.54 15.17 27.87
N ILE A 577 -4.61 14.62 26.68
CA ILE A 577 -3.49 13.99 25.98
C ILE A 577 -3.10 14.87 24.78
N ILE A 578 -1.82 15.25 24.68
CA ILE A 578 -1.30 16.17 23.65
C ILE A 578 -0.42 15.52 22.62
#